data_AF-D3SLH2-F1
#
_entry.id   AF-D3SLH2-F1
#
_cell.length_a   1.000
_cell.length_b   1.000
_cell.length_c   1.000
_cell.angle_alpha   90.00
_cell.angle_beta   90.00
_cell.angle_gamma   90.00
#
_symmetry.space_group_name_H-M   'P 1'
#
loop_
_entity.id
_entity.type
_entity.pdbx_description
1 polymer ?
#
loop_
_entity_poly.entity_id
_entity_poly.type
_entity_poly.pdbx_seq_one_letter_code
_entity_poly.pdbx_strand_id
1 'polypeptide(L)'
;MRLSELSDRQREFLKNIFELDHLPDTTLEEFLKEKGCHLMECLGCGCLIFHDGYEFWNLTECCDDNSKLVEGGVLCEICYSRSAENLKHWIFFRPTFVKEVDFKGRL
;
A
#
# COMPACT_ATOMS: atom_id res chain seq x y z
N MET A 1 -11.57 -14.27 -3.42
CA MET A 1 -11.13 -15.34 -2.45
C MET A 1 -12.14 -15.46 -1.31
N ARG A 2 -12.30 -16.61 -0.65
CA ARG A 2 -13.20 -16.74 0.52
C ARG A 2 -12.56 -16.12 1.77
N LEU A 3 -13.36 -15.52 2.65
CA LEU A 3 -12.86 -15.00 3.92
C LEU A 3 -12.28 -16.10 4.83
N SER A 4 -12.76 -17.34 4.70
CA SER A 4 -12.24 -18.51 5.42
C SER A 4 -10.85 -18.95 4.96
N GLU A 5 -10.42 -18.56 3.76
CA GLU A 5 -9.10 -18.88 3.19
C GLU A 5 -8.02 -17.90 3.66
N LEU A 6 -8.42 -16.78 4.27
CA LEU A 6 -7.49 -15.79 4.80
C LEU A 6 -6.74 -16.35 6.02
N SER A 7 -5.50 -15.90 6.21
CA SER A 7 -4.78 -16.17 7.46
C SER A 7 -5.52 -15.59 8.66
N ASP A 8 -5.27 -16.14 9.86
CA ASP A 8 -5.90 -15.63 11.09
C ASP A 8 -5.58 -14.14 11.31
N ARG A 9 -4.35 -13.72 11.00
CA ARG A 9 -3.94 -12.32 11.07
C ARG A 9 -4.72 -11.42 10.13
N GLN A 10 -4.96 -11.85 8.88
CA GLN A 10 -5.76 -11.10 7.92
C GLN A 10 -7.21 -10.96 8.37
N ARG A 11 -7.76 -12.03 8.97
CA ARG A 11 -9.12 -12.01 9.51
C ARG A 11 -9.23 -11.06 10.70
N GLU A 12 -8.29 -11.11 11.64
CA GLU A 12 -8.24 -10.18 12.77
C GLU A 12 -8.03 -8.73 12.31
N PHE A 13 -7.21 -8.51 11.29
CA PHE A 13 -7.05 -7.18 10.69
C PHE A 13 -8.39 -6.64 10.17
N LEU A 14 -9.11 -7.41 9.36
CA LEU A 14 -10.43 -7.01 8.84
C LEU A 14 -11.44 -6.75 9.98
N LYS A 15 -11.46 -7.60 11.01
CA LYS A 15 -12.32 -7.39 12.18
C LYS A 15 -12.01 -6.09 12.90
N ASN A 16 -10.74 -5.76 13.08
CA ASN A 16 -10.32 -4.53 13.75
C ASN A 16 -10.69 -3.28 12.94
N ILE A 17 -10.46 -3.30 11.61
CA ILE A 17 -10.80 -2.17 10.73
C ILE A 17 -12.31 -1.90 10.69
N PHE A 18 -13.13 -2.96 10.68
CA PHE A 18 -14.59 -2.82 10.58
C PHE A 18 -15.33 -2.95 11.92
N GLU A 19 -14.60 -3.02 13.04
CA GLU A 19 -15.12 -3.19 14.41
C GLU A 19 -16.12 -4.37 14.55
N LEU A 20 -15.71 -5.56 14.10
CA LEU A 20 -16.54 -6.77 14.07
C LEU A 20 -16.01 -7.87 15.00
N ASP A 21 -16.89 -8.54 15.74
CA ASP A 21 -16.53 -9.74 16.52
C ASP A 21 -16.25 -10.96 15.60
N HIS A 22 -17.03 -11.08 14.52
CA HIS A 22 -17.00 -12.22 13.60
C HIS A 22 -17.10 -11.76 12.14
N LEU A 23 -16.40 -12.48 11.25
CA LEU A 23 -16.51 -12.29 9.81
C LEU A 23 -17.60 -13.19 9.23
N PRO A 24 -18.39 -12.71 8.25
CA PRO A 24 -19.41 -13.52 7.58
C PRO A 24 -18.78 -14.61 6.70
N ASP A 25 -19.55 -15.65 6.38
CA ASP A 25 -19.15 -16.68 5.41
C ASP A 25 -19.44 -16.21 3.97
N THR A 26 -18.53 -15.41 3.43
CA THR A 26 -18.65 -14.82 2.09
C THR A 26 -17.27 -14.67 1.43
N THR A 27 -17.23 -14.12 0.22
CA THR A 27 -15.98 -13.75 -0.46
C THR A 27 -15.45 -12.41 0.06
N LEU A 28 -14.12 -12.23 0.02
CA LEU A 28 -13.47 -10.97 0.37
C LEU A 28 -13.98 -9.82 -0.50
N GLU A 29 -14.15 -10.05 -1.81
CA GLU A 29 -14.66 -9.02 -2.72
C GLU A 29 -16.07 -8.56 -2.35
N GLU A 30 -16.99 -9.49 -2.06
CA GLU A 30 -18.36 -9.15 -1.66
C GLU A 30 -18.39 -8.43 -0.32
N PHE A 31 -17.64 -8.91 0.68
CA PHE A 31 -17.55 -8.28 1.99
C PHE A 31 -17.05 -6.84 1.91
N LEU A 32 -15.94 -6.60 1.19
CA LEU A 32 -15.40 -5.25 1.06
C LEU A 32 -16.35 -4.34 0.28
N LYS A 33 -17.01 -4.85 -0.76
CA LYS A 33 -18.00 -4.07 -1.52
C LYS A 33 -19.20 -3.66 -0.65
N GLU A 34 -19.70 -4.53 0.22
CA GLU A 34 -20.76 -4.20 1.18
C GLU A 34 -20.33 -3.12 2.18
N LYS A 35 -19.04 -3.07 2.50
CA LYS A 35 -18.42 -2.04 3.34
C LYS A 35 -18.03 -0.76 2.58
N GLY A 36 -18.36 -0.66 1.29
CA GLY A 36 -18.01 0.49 0.45
C GLY A 36 -16.53 0.58 0.10
N CYS A 37 -15.80 -0.52 0.25
CA CYS A 37 -14.38 -0.62 -0.06
C CYS A 37 -14.14 -1.26 -1.43
N HIS A 38 -13.05 -0.85 -2.08
CA HIS A 38 -12.55 -1.41 -3.32
C HIS A 38 -11.31 -2.25 -3.06
N LEU A 39 -11.31 -3.51 -3.49
CA LEU A 39 -10.14 -4.39 -3.45
C LEU A 39 -9.31 -4.22 -4.73
N MET A 40 -8.01 -4.08 -4.57
CA MET A 40 -7.04 -3.93 -5.65
C MET A 40 -5.75 -4.68 -5.34
N GLU A 41 -4.95 -4.97 -6.36
CA GLU A 41 -3.62 -5.54 -6.21
C GLU A 41 -2.56 -4.48 -6.51
N CYS A 42 -1.52 -4.42 -5.68
CA CYS A 42 -0.36 -3.58 -5.93
C CYS A 42 0.30 -3.99 -7.25
N LEU A 43 0.47 -3.06 -8.19
CA LEU A 43 1.08 -3.33 -9.50
C LEU A 43 2.55 -3.78 -9.40
N GLY A 44 3.24 -3.47 -8.29
CA GLY A 44 4.65 -3.80 -8.11
C GLY A 44 4.90 -5.15 -7.43
N CYS A 45 4.09 -5.52 -6.44
CA CYS A 45 4.34 -6.71 -5.60
C CYS A 45 3.14 -7.66 -5.45
N GLY A 46 1.98 -7.34 -6.04
CA GLY A 46 0.77 -8.16 -5.94
C GLY A 46 0.11 -8.16 -4.57
N CYS A 47 0.57 -7.33 -3.62
CA CYS A 47 -0.07 -7.19 -2.32
C CYS A 47 -1.53 -6.76 -2.48
N LEU A 48 -2.42 -7.38 -1.70
CA LEU A 48 -3.84 -7.02 -1.65
C LEU A 48 -4.01 -5.76 -0.83
N ILE A 49 -4.63 -4.75 -1.44
CA ILE A 49 -4.88 -3.44 -0.88
C ILE A 49 -6.37 -3.17 -1.03
N PHE A 50 -7.01 -2.66 0.01
CA PHE A 50 -8.36 -2.14 -0.11
C PHE A 50 -8.45 -0.70 0.37
N HIS A 51 -9.41 0.05 -0.15
CA HIS A 51 -9.63 1.45 0.23
C HIS A 51 -11.10 1.82 0.15
N ASP A 52 -11.53 2.79 0.94
CA ASP A 52 -12.90 3.35 0.93
C ASP A 52 -13.01 4.63 0.07
N GLY A 53 -11.87 5.06 -0.51
CA GLY A 53 -11.75 6.31 -1.28
C GLY A 53 -11.11 7.45 -0.48
N TYR A 54 -10.91 7.27 0.82
CA TYR A 54 -10.20 8.18 1.70
C TYR A 54 -8.93 7.52 2.26
N GLU A 55 -9.04 6.34 2.85
CA GLU A 55 -7.95 5.58 3.48
C GLU A 55 -7.63 4.30 2.71
N PHE A 56 -6.37 3.86 2.81
CA PHE A 56 -5.89 2.61 2.23
C PHE A 56 -5.48 1.65 3.34
N TRP A 57 -5.72 0.37 3.12
CA TRP A 57 -5.34 -0.70 4.04
C TRP A 57 -4.71 -1.85 3.28
N ASN A 58 -3.56 -2.30 3.76
CA ASN A 58 -2.87 -3.44 3.18
C ASN A 58 -3.31 -4.74 3.86
N LEU A 59 -4.08 -5.57 3.15
CA LEU A 59 -4.50 -6.87 3.68
C LEU A 59 -3.34 -7.87 3.74
N THR A 60 -2.36 -7.75 2.84
CA THR A 60 -1.10 -8.51 2.91
C THR A 60 0.00 -7.63 3.48
N GLU A 61 0.94 -8.21 4.24
CA GLU A 61 2.03 -7.45 4.86
C GLU A 61 2.77 -6.58 3.84
N CYS A 62 2.50 -5.29 3.92
CA CYS A 62 3.30 -4.23 3.34
C CYS A 62 3.41 -3.13 4.40
N CYS A 63 4.60 -2.54 4.48
CA CYS A 63 5.12 -1.87 5.65
C CYS A 63 4.39 -0.59 6.10
N ASP A 64 3.41 -0.08 5.34
CA ASP A 64 2.66 1.12 5.72
C ASP A 64 1.36 1.30 4.91
N ASP A 65 0.35 1.92 5.52
CA ASP A 65 -1.01 2.17 4.96
C ASP A 65 -1.06 3.39 4.03
N ASN A 66 0.07 3.70 3.38
CA ASN A 66 0.28 4.89 2.53
C ASN A 66 0.28 4.57 1.03
N SER A 67 -0.54 3.61 0.61
CA SER A 67 -0.72 3.24 -0.80
C SER A 67 -1.18 4.43 -1.65
N LYS A 68 -0.81 4.45 -2.93
CA LYS A 68 -1.10 5.53 -3.88
C LYS A 68 -1.77 5.01 -5.14
N LEU A 69 -2.84 5.67 -5.55
CA LEU A 69 -3.43 5.48 -6.87
C LEU A 69 -2.50 6.10 -7.91
N VAL A 70 -2.22 5.33 -8.95
CA VAL A 70 -1.41 5.72 -10.11
C VAL A 70 -2.20 5.45 -11.38
N GLU A 71 -1.70 5.92 -12.52
CA GLU A 71 -2.31 5.57 -13.80
C GLU A 71 -2.31 4.04 -13.97
N GLY A 72 -3.50 3.46 -14.11
CA GLY A 72 -3.69 2.02 -14.32
C GLY A 72 -3.82 1.15 -13.06
N GLY A 73 -3.73 1.70 -11.84
CA GLY A 73 -3.97 0.90 -10.63
C GLY A 73 -3.48 1.53 -9.33
N VAL A 74 -2.98 0.70 -8.41
CA VAL A 74 -2.48 1.11 -7.10
C VAL A 74 -1.06 0.59 -6.87
N LEU A 75 -0.24 1.38 -6.19
CA LEU A 75 1.05 0.96 -5.67
C LEU A 75 1.04 1.05 -4.15
N CYS A 76 1.53 0.01 -3.48
CA CYS A 76 1.83 0.12 -2.06
C CYS A 76 2.94 1.15 -1.82
N GLU A 77 3.03 1.67 -0.60
CA GLU A 77 4.00 2.72 -0.24
C GLU A 77 5.44 2.37 -0.68
N ILE A 78 5.88 1.13 -0.43
CA ILE A 78 7.22 0.67 -0.82
C ILE A 78 7.41 0.68 -2.34
N CYS A 79 6.45 0.16 -3.10
CA CYS A 79 6.55 0.14 -4.57
C CYS A 79 6.44 1.54 -5.15
N TYR A 80 5.59 2.39 -4.58
CA TYR A 80 5.47 3.79 -4.96
C TYR A 80 6.77 4.55 -4.70
N SER A 81 7.43 4.34 -3.55
CA SER A 81 8.69 5.01 -3.19
C SER A 81 9.80 4.81 -4.24
N ARG A 82 9.77 3.66 -4.93
CA ARG A 82 10.73 3.26 -5.98
C ARG A 82 10.26 3.58 -7.39
N SER A 83 9.02 4.03 -7.55
CA SER A 83 8.45 4.32 -8.87
C SER A 83 9.11 5.53 -9.52
N ALA A 84 9.20 5.53 -10.85
CA ALA A 84 9.66 6.69 -11.61
C ALA A 84 8.80 7.94 -11.33
N GLU A 85 7.52 7.73 -11.05
CA GLU A 85 6.59 8.78 -10.64
C GLU A 85 7.01 9.45 -9.32
N ASN A 86 7.39 8.70 -8.30
CA ASN A 86 7.89 9.31 -7.05
C ASN A 86 9.27 9.96 -7.25
N LEU A 87 10.13 9.33 -8.06
CA LEU A 87 11.50 9.82 -8.32
C LEU A 87 11.56 11.03 -9.26
N LYS A 88 10.51 11.32 -10.06
CA LYS A 88 10.48 12.51 -10.93
C LYS A 88 10.71 13.79 -10.12
N HIS A 89 10.15 13.85 -8.91
CA HIS A 89 10.34 14.99 -8.02
C HIS A 89 11.77 15.13 -7.51
N TRP A 90 12.54 14.04 -7.42
CA TRP A 90 13.93 14.04 -6.99
C TRP A 90 14.91 14.48 -8.08
N ILE A 91 14.63 14.13 -9.35
CA ILE A 91 15.50 14.49 -10.49
C ILE A 91 15.42 15.99 -10.78
N PHE A 92 14.25 16.61 -10.60
CA PHE A 92 14.06 18.04 -10.83
C PHE A 92 14.40 18.91 -9.60
N PHE A 93 14.47 18.33 -8.40
CA PHE A 93 15.01 18.98 -7.21
C PHE A 93 16.41 18.45 -6.92
N ARG A 94 17.41 18.89 -7.68
CA ARG A 94 18.78 18.89 -7.14
C ARG A 94 18.84 20.08 -6.18
N PRO A 95 18.93 19.87 -4.85
CA PRO A 95 18.96 21.01 -3.93
C PRO A 95 20.18 21.88 -4.24
N THR A 96 19.97 23.19 -4.41
CA THR A 96 21.06 24.15 -4.69
C THR A 96 22.04 24.29 -3.53
N PHE A 97 21.73 23.70 -2.38
CA PHE A 97 22.56 23.63 -1.18
C PHE A 97 23.33 22.30 -1.02
N VAL A 98 23.29 21.38 -2.01
CA VAL A 98 24.18 20.22 -1.99
C VAL A 98 25.62 20.73 -2.18
N LYS A 99 26.33 20.84 -1.05
CA LYS A 99 27.75 21.17 -1.02
C LYS A 99 28.51 19.96 -1.56
N GLU A 100 29.32 20.16 -2.59
CA GLU A 100 30.25 19.13 -3.05
C GLU A 100 31.17 18.75 -1.89
N VAL A 101 31.13 17.47 -1.49
CA VAL A 101 32.07 16.92 -0.51
C VAL A 101 33.32 16.52 -1.27
N ASP A 102 34.35 17.36 -1.19
CA ASP A 102 35.68 17.03 -1.69
C ASP A 102 36.33 16.06 -0.69
N PHE A 103 36.36 14.77 -1.04
CA PHE A 103 37.10 13.76 -0.28
C PHE A 103 38.61 13.95 -0.51
N LYS A 104 39.17 15.09 -0.13
CA LYS A 104 40.62 15.29 0.01
C LYS A 104 41.10 14.61 1.29
N GLY A 105 40.97 13.29 1.33
CA GLY A 105 41.73 12.43 2.21
C GLY A 105 43.06 12.09 1.52
N ARG A 106 44.16 12.57 2.10
CA ARG A 106 45.52 12.20 1.70
C ARG A 106 45.64 10.66 1.69
N LEU A 107 46.03 10.09 0.56
CA LEU A 107 46.77 8.83 0.50
C LEU A 107 48.18 9.06 1.04
#